data_AF-A0A9P5CU47-F1
#
_entry.id   AF-A0A9P5CU47-F1
#
_cell.length_a   1.000
_cell.length_b   1.000
_cell.length_c   1.000
_cell.angle_alpha   90.00
_cell.angle_beta   90.00
_cell.angle_gamma   90.00
#
_symmetry.space_group_name_H-M   'P 1'
#
loop_
_entity.id
_entity.type
_entity.pdbx_description
1 polymer ?
#
loop_
_entity_poly.entity_id
_entity_poly.type
_entity_poly.pdbx_seq_one_letter_code
_entity_poly.pdbx_strand_id
1 'polypeptide(L)'
;MYRRTYLLLIVVRLWLALSPSYLHPDENFQGPEVIAGKIFKYPVRLTWEFTSDDPIRSVFPLWPIYGLPMLLLQWLWMGNGNEGEVPPIAVFWTLRAIMFILSFVLEDWAIHELIQSPRHRRVAVLLVASSYVTWTYQTHTFSNAIETLVVAWSLVLIERTIAVPVNTHQTPLLAPAVLGSMVVFGFFNRITFPAFLLIPGLRLIPYYWKSPLAFTVTALSALSTAFVAIALDTAFYSPNQISWSDLFRHPVITPLNNLMYNISPSNLAQHGLHPWYQHILFNLPQLIGPAAILLFTRPHLSLRLYSAISGISVLSIFQHQEARFLLPAVPLILSSVRLPQQKNVLRLWVAAWIIFNLIFGTLMGIYHQGGIVSGQVFMSQQPDATRAIWWKTYMPPIWLLDGKAEVLETRDVMGIPGEELYAELNKIATCDTPADRRNKEYLKEKDGTYLIAPTSATWLDPYLKNKGLDGLRFREVWRHRHHLNLDDMDFAEDGVWNTLKRVIGRRGLAAWRVTKSCN
;
A
#
# COMPACT_ATOMS: atom_id res chain seq x y z
N MET A 1 12.42 -7.12 -30.44
CA MET A 1 12.33 -5.85 -29.67
C MET A 1 11.51 -6.00 -28.39
N TYR A 2 10.25 -6.49 -28.44
CA TYR A 2 9.39 -6.73 -27.24
C TYR A 2 10.11 -7.32 -26.01
N ARG A 3 10.86 -8.43 -26.17
CA ARG A 3 11.54 -9.08 -25.04
C ARG A 3 12.56 -8.17 -24.34
N ARG A 4 13.33 -7.38 -25.10
CA ARG A 4 14.32 -6.44 -24.54
C ARG A 4 13.63 -5.31 -23.78
N THR A 5 12.54 -4.77 -24.34
CA THR A 5 11.71 -3.76 -23.68
C THR A 5 11.12 -4.29 -22.38
N TYR A 6 10.57 -5.51 -22.41
CA TYR A 6 10.02 -6.15 -21.21
C TYR A 6 11.08 -6.37 -20.13
N LEU A 7 12.27 -6.86 -20.48
CA LEU A 7 13.38 -7.01 -19.53
C LEU A 7 13.82 -5.66 -18.92
N LEU A 8 13.90 -4.60 -19.73
CA LEU A 8 14.17 -3.25 -19.22
C LEU A 8 13.09 -2.81 -18.22
N LEU A 9 11.82 -3.06 -18.53
CA LEU A 9 10.70 -2.71 -17.66
C LEU A 9 10.71 -3.47 -16.33
N ILE A 10 11.19 -4.72 -16.31
CA ILE A 10 11.40 -5.46 -15.05
C ILE A 10 12.47 -4.78 -14.20
N VAL A 11 13.57 -4.31 -14.81
CA VAL A 11 14.62 -3.59 -14.08
C VAL A 11 14.08 -2.28 -13.51
N VAL A 12 13.29 -1.53 -14.29
CA VAL A 12 12.61 -0.31 -13.80
C VAL A 12 11.65 -0.63 -12.65
N ARG A 13 10.87 -1.71 -12.77
CA ARG A 13 9.96 -2.20 -11.72
C ARG A 13 10.73 -2.54 -10.44
N LEU A 14 11.85 -3.26 -10.53
CA LEU A 14 12.69 -3.60 -9.39
C LEU A 14 13.31 -2.37 -8.73
N TRP A 15 13.81 -1.42 -9.53
CA TRP A 15 14.35 -0.16 -9.01
C TRP A 15 13.31 0.58 -8.19
N LEU A 16 12.10 0.74 -8.72
CA LEU A 16 11.03 1.49 -8.04
C LEU A 16 10.47 0.73 -6.84
N ALA A 17 10.38 -0.60 -6.89
CA ALA A 17 10.02 -1.43 -5.74
C ALA A 17 11.00 -1.25 -4.56
N LEU A 18 12.30 -1.08 -4.87
CA LEU A 18 13.37 -0.87 -3.88
C LEU A 18 13.67 0.61 -3.62
N SER A 19 12.81 1.52 -4.08
CA SER A 19 12.93 2.95 -3.80
C SER A 19 12.26 3.31 -2.47
N PRO A 20 12.77 4.27 -1.68
CA PRO A 20 12.23 4.58 -0.34
C PRO A 20 10.91 5.37 -0.36
N SER A 21 10.18 5.36 -1.49
CA SER A 21 8.89 6.04 -1.59
C SER A 21 7.88 5.47 -0.60
N TYR A 22 6.97 6.33 -0.15
CA TYR A 22 6.00 6.00 0.88
C TYR A 22 4.61 6.43 0.43
N LEU A 23 3.89 5.52 -0.22
CA LEU A 23 2.69 5.89 -0.96
C LEU A 23 1.49 6.17 -0.08
N HIS A 24 1.41 5.50 1.07
CA HIS A 24 0.29 5.62 2.02
C HIS A 24 0.64 4.91 3.33
N PRO A 25 0.18 5.39 4.51
CA PRO A 25 0.37 4.73 5.81
C PRO A 25 0.08 3.22 5.84
N ASP A 26 -1.09 2.84 5.30
CA ASP A 26 -1.58 1.45 5.22
C ASP A 26 -0.60 0.46 4.60
N GLU A 27 0.40 0.93 3.84
CA GLU A 27 1.49 0.09 3.36
C GLU A 27 2.21 -0.67 4.50
N ASN A 28 2.26 -0.09 5.69
CA ASN A 28 2.90 -0.68 6.87
C ASN A 28 1.88 -1.10 7.93
N PHE A 29 0.93 -0.21 8.25
CA PHE A 29 0.03 -0.39 9.39
C PHE A 29 -1.06 -1.44 9.19
N GLN A 30 -1.40 -1.80 7.95
CA GLN A 30 -2.39 -2.86 7.66
C GLN A 30 -1.77 -4.23 7.40
N GLY A 31 -0.44 -4.36 7.43
CA GLY A 31 0.21 -5.61 7.07
C GLY A 31 1.55 -5.83 7.78
N PRO A 32 2.67 -5.33 7.22
CA PRO A 32 4.01 -5.61 7.73
C PRO A 32 4.18 -5.39 9.24
N GLU A 33 3.73 -4.25 9.77
CA GLU A 33 3.93 -3.89 11.18
C GLU A 33 3.20 -4.83 12.13
N VAL A 34 1.98 -5.25 11.78
CA VAL A 34 1.15 -6.15 12.60
C VAL A 34 1.81 -7.51 12.80
N ILE A 35 2.36 -8.07 11.71
CA ILE A 35 3.01 -9.39 11.74
C ILE A 35 4.44 -9.29 12.27
N ALA A 36 5.16 -8.21 11.98
CA ALA A 36 6.51 -8.02 12.47
C ALA A 36 6.57 -8.08 14.00
N GLY A 37 5.61 -7.46 14.71
CA GLY A 37 5.53 -7.51 16.17
C GLY A 37 5.15 -8.89 16.75
N LYS A 38 4.73 -9.85 15.93
CA LYS A 38 4.48 -11.24 16.35
C LYS A 38 5.70 -12.15 16.15
N ILE A 39 6.55 -11.86 15.16
CA ILE A 39 7.71 -12.69 14.80
C ILE A 39 8.99 -12.15 15.45
N PHE A 40 9.15 -10.84 15.46
CA PHE A 40 10.29 -10.13 16.03
C PHE A 40 9.85 -9.36 17.27
N LYS A 41 10.79 -9.02 18.17
CA LYS A 41 10.48 -8.23 19.37
C LYS A 41 10.53 -6.73 19.06
N TYR A 42 10.02 -6.34 17.90
CA TYR A 42 9.95 -4.94 17.52
C TYR A 42 8.81 -4.26 18.26
N PRO A 43 8.98 -2.99 18.65
CA PRO A 43 7.86 -2.19 19.10
C PRO A 43 6.96 -1.89 17.90
N VAL A 44 5.66 -2.12 18.04
CA VAL A 44 4.67 -1.95 16.97
C VAL A 44 3.48 -1.15 17.45
N ARG A 45 2.83 -0.43 16.54
CA ARG A 45 1.57 0.24 16.79
C ARG A 45 0.45 -0.43 16.00
N LEU A 46 -0.46 -1.09 16.71
CA LEU A 46 -1.72 -1.54 16.13
C LEU A 46 -2.67 -0.34 15.98
N THR A 47 -3.28 -0.21 14.80
CA THR A 47 -4.29 0.81 14.54
C THR A 47 -5.63 0.41 15.16
N TRP A 48 -6.57 1.36 15.19
CA TRP A 48 -7.95 1.12 15.63
C TRP A 48 -8.62 -0.04 14.86
N GLU A 49 -8.18 -0.32 13.62
CA GLU A 49 -8.71 -1.41 12.80
C GLU A 49 -8.47 -2.81 13.41
N PHE A 50 -7.48 -2.91 14.30
CA PHE A 50 -7.09 -4.13 15.03
C PHE A 50 -7.40 -4.06 16.53
N THR A 51 -7.64 -2.86 17.09
CA THR A 51 -7.82 -2.69 18.55
C THR A 51 -9.23 -2.35 18.98
N SER A 52 -10.15 -2.09 18.04
CA SER A 52 -11.57 -1.87 18.33
C SER A 52 -12.25 -3.12 18.89
N ASP A 53 -13.38 -2.95 19.56
CA ASP A 53 -14.22 -4.05 20.08
C ASP A 53 -14.65 -5.04 18.99
N ASP A 54 -14.90 -4.53 17.77
CA ASP A 54 -15.18 -5.32 16.57
C ASP A 54 -14.09 -5.13 15.51
N PRO A 55 -12.94 -5.83 15.60
CA PRO A 55 -11.83 -5.66 14.66
C PRO A 55 -12.25 -5.91 13.21
N ILE A 56 -11.77 -5.07 12.30
CA ILE A 56 -12.20 -5.06 10.90
C ILE A 56 -11.14 -5.61 9.93
N ARG A 57 -9.94 -5.96 10.42
CA ARG A 57 -8.85 -6.48 9.60
C ARG A 57 -8.52 -7.91 9.97
N SER A 58 -8.37 -8.77 8.97
CA SER A 58 -7.93 -10.14 9.18
C SER A 58 -6.42 -10.23 9.27
N VAL A 59 -5.92 -11.08 10.17
CA VAL A 59 -4.49 -11.45 10.20
C VAL A 59 -4.21 -12.69 9.35
N PHE A 60 -5.24 -13.48 9.02
CA PHE A 60 -5.13 -14.65 8.16
C PHE A 60 -4.37 -14.39 6.84
N PRO A 61 -4.70 -13.38 6.02
CA PRO A 61 -3.98 -13.12 4.77
C PRO A 61 -2.57 -12.57 5.01
N LEU A 62 -2.30 -11.97 6.17
CA LEU A 62 -1.00 -11.37 6.49
C LEU A 62 0.06 -12.45 6.77
N TRP A 63 -0.33 -13.59 7.33
CA TRP A 63 0.58 -14.71 7.60
C TRP A 63 1.27 -15.27 6.35
N PRO A 64 0.56 -15.69 5.28
CA PRO A 64 1.24 -16.21 4.09
C PRO A 64 1.99 -15.12 3.31
N ILE A 65 1.51 -13.88 3.32
CA ILE A 65 2.10 -12.79 2.51
C ILE A 65 3.29 -12.13 3.18
N TYR A 66 3.26 -11.92 4.50
CA TYR A 66 4.31 -11.24 5.24
C TYR A 66 4.96 -12.15 6.28
N GLY A 67 4.19 -12.96 7.00
CA GLY A 67 4.70 -13.81 8.07
C GLY A 67 5.66 -14.90 7.59
N LEU A 68 5.29 -15.66 6.56
CA LEU A 68 6.15 -16.70 6.00
C LEU A 68 7.47 -16.12 5.47
N PRO A 69 7.49 -15.01 4.69
CA PRO A 69 8.71 -14.29 4.37
C PRO A 69 9.58 -13.88 5.55
N MET A 70 8.98 -13.31 6.60
CA MET A 70 9.69 -12.86 7.78
C MET A 70 10.33 -14.02 8.55
N LEU A 71 9.60 -15.13 8.71
CA LEU A 71 10.13 -16.36 9.33
C LEU A 71 11.30 -16.94 8.51
N LEU A 72 11.18 -16.96 7.18
CA LEU A 72 12.26 -17.41 6.32
C LEU A 72 13.50 -16.52 6.46
N LEU A 73 13.30 -15.19 6.49
CA LEU A 73 14.39 -14.24 6.69
C LEU A 73 15.06 -14.44 8.05
N GLN A 74 14.28 -14.61 9.12
CA GLN A 74 14.79 -14.89 10.47
C GLN A 74 15.61 -16.18 10.49
N TRP A 75 15.11 -17.25 9.84
CA TRP A 75 15.81 -18.52 9.74
C TRP A 75 17.15 -18.38 8.98
N LEU A 76 17.16 -17.68 7.84
CA LEU A 76 18.39 -17.40 7.08
C LEU A 76 19.39 -16.53 7.87
N TRP A 77 18.89 -15.56 8.63
CA TRP A 77 19.71 -14.68 9.45
C TRP A 77 20.45 -15.46 10.54
N MET A 78 19.73 -16.30 11.30
CA MET A 78 20.34 -17.18 12.31
C MET A 78 21.26 -18.22 11.67
N GLY A 79 20.88 -18.79 10.52
CA GLY A 79 21.68 -19.78 9.80
C GLY A 79 23.03 -19.26 9.30
N ASN A 80 23.16 -17.96 9.04
CA ASN A 80 24.41 -17.31 8.66
C ASN A 80 25.33 -16.96 9.86
N GLY A 81 24.96 -17.39 11.07
CA GLY A 81 25.77 -17.15 12.28
C GLY A 81 25.66 -15.74 12.85
N ASN A 82 24.65 -14.97 12.45
CA ASN A 82 24.39 -13.66 13.05
C ASN A 82 23.71 -13.86 14.41
N GLU A 83 24.36 -13.40 15.47
CA GLU A 83 23.79 -13.34 16.82
C GLU A 83 23.01 -12.02 16.95
N GLY A 84 21.68 -12.08 16.93
CA GLY A 84 20.82 -10.91 17.13
C GLY A 84 19.51 -10.95 16.32
N GLU A 85 18.64 -9.99 16.59
CA GLU A 85 17.41 -9.81 15.81
C GLU A 85 17.74 -9.27 14.41
N VAL A 86 16.88 -9.57 13.44
CA VAL A 86 17.01 -9.01 12.09
C VAL A 86 16.79 -7.49 12.20
N PRO A 87 17.56 -6.63 11.52
CA PRO A 87 17.25 -5.20 11.51
C PRO A 87 15.92 -4.91 10.78
N PRO A 88 15.01 -4.07 11.30
CA PRO A 88 13.72 -3.78 10.65
C PRO A 88 13.83 -3.28 9.21
N ILE A 89 14.88 -2.52 8.90
CA ILE A 89 15.13 -2.03 7.53
C ILE A 89 15.43 -3.18 6.55
N ALA A 90 16.05 -4.27 7.01
CA ALA A 90 16.27 -5.45 6.19
C ALA A 90 14.93 -6.14 5.89
N VAL A 91 14.08 -6.30 6.91
CA VAL A 91 12.72 -6.85 6.75
C VAL A 91 11.92 -6.03 5.75
N PHE A 92 11.93 -4.69 5.88
CA PHE A 92 11.23 -3.79 4.95
C PHE A 92 11.61 -4.08 3.50
N TRP A 93 12.91 -4.07 3.17
CA TRP A 93 13.36 -4.31 1.80
C TRP A 93 13.13 -5.75 1.32
N THR A 94 13.21 -6.73 2.22
CA THR A 94 12.85 -8.12 1.89
C THR A 94 11.39 -8.21 1.46
N LEU A 95 10.46 -7.57 2.18
CA LEU A 95 9.05 -7.56 1.78
C LEU A 95 8.84 -6.86 0.44
N ARG A 96 9.53 -5.74 0.18
CA ARG A 96 9.51 -5.06 -1.14
C ARG A 96 9.95 -5.99 -2.26
N ALA A 97 11.06 -6.69 -2.06
CA ALA A 97 11.59 -7.63 -3.04
C ALA A 97 10.61 -8.79 -3.29
N ILE A 98 9.93 -9.26 -2.26
CA ILE A 98 8.92 -10.32 -2.38
C ILE A 98 7.68 -9.83 -3.10
N MET A 99 7.18 -8.64 -2.79
CA MET A 99 6.07 -8.03 -3.53
C MET A 99 6.41 -7.82 -5.01
N PHE A 100 7.66 -7.42 -5.32
CA PHE A 100 8.17 -7.41 -6.69
C PHE A 100 8.14 -8.80 -7.34
N ILE A 101 8.61 -9.85 -6.65
CA ILE A 101 8.58 -11.23 -7.15
C ILE A 101 7.12 -11.67 -7.38
N LEU A 102 6.21 -11.38 -6.46
CA LEU A 102 4.79 -11.72 -6.59
C LEU A 102 4.15 -10.99 -7.78
N SER A 103 4.38 -9.69 -7.96
CA SER A 103 3.91 -8.97 -9.16
C SER A 103 4.50 -9.59 -10.43
N PHE A 104 5.81 -9.81 -10.49
CA PHE A 104 6.44 -10.37 -11.70
C PHE A 104 6.00 -11.82 -12.01
N VAL A 105 5.91 -12.69 -11.00
CA VAL A 105 5.63 -14.12 -11.19
C VAL A 105 4.14 -14.39 -11.27
N LEU A 106 3.31 -13.77 -10.43
CA LEU A 106 1.89 -14.08 -10.36
C LEU A 106 1.04 -13.14 -11.22
N GLU A 107 1.30 -11.83 -11.25
CA GLU A 107 0.51 -10.88 -12.04
C GLU A 107 0.75 -11.09 -13.53
N ASP A 108 2.02 -11.04 -13.98
CA ASP A 108 2.34 -11.18 -15.40
C ASP A 108 1.97 -12.58 -15.91
N TRP A 109 2.14 -13.65 -15.10
CA TRP A 109 1.70 -15.00 -15.49
C TRP A 109 0.18 -15.10 -15.60
N ALA A 110 -0.60 -14.54 -14.67
CA ALA A 110 -2.06 -14.54 -14.81
C ALA A 110 -2.50 -13.88 -16.13
N ILE A 111 -1.86 -12.78 -16.56
CA ILE A 111 -2.12 -12.18 -17.86
C ILE A 111 -1.76 -13.12 -19.02
N HIS A 112 -0.70 -13.92 -18.90
CA HIS A 112 -0.33 -14.91 -19.91
C HIS A 112 -1.36 -16.03 -20.05
N GLU A 113 -1.94 -16.48 -18.92
CA GLU A 113 -2.96 -17.53 -18.87
C GLU A 113 -4.31 -17.04 -19.40
N LEU A 114 -4.73 -15.82 -19.02
CA LEU A 114 -6.01 -15.24 -19.43
C LEU A 114 -6.04 -14.84 -20.91
N ILE A 115 -4.89 -14.69 -21.57
CA ILE A 115 -4.81 -14.25 -22.97
C ILE A 115 -4.28 -15.36 -23.87
N GLN A 116 -5.21 -15.99 -24.60
CA GLN A 116 -4.89 -17.04 -25.56
C GLN A 116 -4.15 -16.53 -26.79
N SER A 117 -4.49 -15.34 -27.30
CA SER A 117 -3.88 -14.78 -28.52
C SER A 117 -2.44 -14.31 -28.27
N PRO A 118 -1.41 -14.88 -28.93
CA PRO A 118 -0.02 -14.49 -28.70
C PRO A 118 0.28 -13.04 -29.09
N ARG A 119 -0.45 -12.48 -30.06
CA ARG A 119 -0.30 -11.08 -30.47
C ARG A 119 -0.87 -10.13 -29.43
N HIS A 120 -2.09 -10.40 -28.96
CA HIS A 120 -2.73 -9.60 -27.91
C HIS A 120 -1.94 -9.66 -26.60
N ARG A 121 -1.46 -10.86 -26.23
CA ARG A 121 -0.67 -11.10 -25.03
C ARG A 121 0.58 -10.22 -24.97
N ARG A 122 1.33 -10.12 -26.08
CA ARG A 122 2.51 -9.24 -26.16
C ARG A 122 2.15 -7.77 -25.93
N VAL A 123 1.01 -7.30 -26.42
CA VAL A 123 0.62 -5.90 -26.22
C VAL A 123 0.18 -5.68 -24.77
N ALA A 124 -0.69 -6.55 -24.25
CA ALA A 124 -1.20 -6.49 -22.89
C ALA A 124 -0.09 -6.50 -21.84
N VAL A 125 0.85 -7.44 -21.95
CA VAL A 125 1.97 -7.56 -21.00
C VAL A 125 2.87 -6.32 -21.05
N LEU A 126 3.14 -5.74 -22.23
CA LEU A 126 3.89 -4.46 -22.27
C LEU A 126 3.12 -3.32 -21.63
N LEU A 127 1.81 -3.23 -21.84
CA LEU A 127 1.00 -2.16 -21.26
C LEU A 127 0.98 -2.26 -19.73
N VAL A 128 0.73 -3.45 -19.19
CA VAL A 128 0.79 -3.69 -17.74
C VAL A 128 2.20 -3.43 -17.21
N ALA A 129 3.23 -4.03 -17.82
CA ALA A 129 4.61 -3.89 -17.35
C ALA A 129 5.19 -2.48 -17.50
N SER A 130 4.58 -1.60 -18.31
CA SER A 130 4.97 -0.19 -18.44
C SER A 130 4.07 0.79 -17.67
N SER A 131 3.13 0.28 -16.88
CA SER A 131 2.29 1.08 -16.01
C SER A 131 3.04 1.49 -14.74
N TYR A 132 2.99 2.77 -14.38
CA TYR A 132 3.58 3.26 -13.14
C TYR A 132 2.91 2.63 -11.91
N VAL A 133 1.63 2.28 -12.00
CA VAL A 133 0.89 1.58 -10.95
C VAL A 133 1.53 0.22 -10.68
N THR A 134 1.92 -0.50 -11.74
CA THR A 134 2.62 -1.78 -11.62
C THR A 134 4.03 -1.61 -11.06
N TRP A 135 4.70 -0.48 -11.34
CA TRP A 135 6.04 -0.20 -10.78
C TRP A 135 6.05 0.21 -9.31
N THR A 136 4.94 0.76 -8.82
CA THR A 136 4.83 1.41 -7.51
C THR A 136 3.81 0.68 -6.65
N TYR A 137 2.51 0.98 -6.76
CA TYR A 137 1.47 0.37 -5.93
C TYR A 137 1.47 -1.17 -5.89
N GLN A 138 1.72 -1.86 -7.01
CA GLN A 138 1.67 -3.33 -7.07
C GLN A 138 2.94 -4.02 -6.50
N THR A 139 4.05 -3.30 -6.41
CA THR A 139 5.32 -3.81 -5.85
C THR A 139 5.53 -3.38 -4.40
N HIS A 140 4.65 -2.52 -3.90
CA HIS A 140 4.56 -2.05 -2.54
C HIS A 140 3.76 -3.03 -1.67
N THR A 141 3.88 -2.96 -0.35
CA THR A 141 3.23 -3.91 0.58
C THR A 141 1.76 -3.59 0.85
N PHE A 142 1.00 -3.28 -0.21
CA PHE A 142 -0.43 -3.01 -0.12
C PHE A 142 -1.28 -4.29 -0.14
N SER A 143 -2.29 -4.34 0.71
CA SER A 143 -3.37 -5.34 0.61
C SER A 143 -4.12 -5.23 -0.74
N ASN A 144 -4.16 -4.05 -1.36
CA ASN A 144 -4.69 -3.84 -2.71
C ASN A 144 -3.86 -4.55 -3.80
N ALA A 145 -2.54 -4.65 -3.62
CA ALA A 145 -1.69 -5.39 -4.54
C ALA A 145 -1.98 -6.89 -4.45
N ILE A 146 -2.13 -7.40 -3.21
CA ILE A 146 -2.56 -8.78 -2.97
C ILE A 146 -3.94 -9.04 -3.57
N GLU A 147 -4.91 -8.14 -3.36
CA GLU A 147 -6.24 -8.23 -3.98
C GLU A 147 -6.14 -8.33 -5.51
N THR A 148 -5.25 -7.55 -6.14
CA THR A 148 -5.01 -7.62 -7.59
C THR A 148 -4.59 -9.02 -8.03
N LEU A 149 -3.64 -9.64 -7.31
CA LEU A 149 -3.17 -11.00 -7.59
C LEU A 149 -4.29 -12.04 -7.42
N VAL A 150 -5.03 -11.95 -6.31
CA VAL A 150 -6.13 -12.88 -5.99
C VAL A 150 -7.26 -12.75 -7.01
N VAL A 151 -7.61 -11.53 -7.44
CA VAL A 151 -8.60 -11.31 -8.52
C VAL A 151 -8.11 -11.94 -9.81
N ALA A 152 -6.87 -11.65 -10.25
CA ALA A 152 -6.34 -12.17 -11.50
C ALA A 152 -6.32 -13.71 -11.54
N TRP A 153 -5.86 -14.36 -10.47
CA TRP A 153 -5.85 -15.81 -10.37
C TRP A 153 -7.23 -16.43 -10.19
N SER A 154 -8.16 -15.75 -9.52
CA SER A 154 -9.56 -16.17 -9.48
C SER A 154 -10.16 -16.20 -10.89
N LEU A 155 -9.88 -15.19 -11.72
CA LEU A 155 -10.31 -15.20 -13.13
C LEU A 155 -9.69 -16.36 -13.92
N VAL A 156 -8.39 -16.66 -13.70
CA VAL A 156 -7.72 -17.81 -14.33
C VAL A 156 -8.42 -19.11 -13.94
N LEU A 157 -8.73 -19.30 -12.66
CA LEU A 157 -9.41 -20.49 -12.15
C LEU A 157 -10.85 -20.60 -12.67
N ILE A 158 -11.56 -19.49 -12.82
CA ILE A 158 -12.88 -19.43 -13.45
C ILE A 158 -12.80 -19.89 -14.92
N GLU A 159 -11.88 -19.33 -15.71
CA GLU A 159 -11.72 -19.75 -17.12
C GLU A 159 -11.32 -21.22 -17.23
N ARG A 160 -10.38 -21.69 -16.41
CA ARG A 160 -9.96 -23.10 -16.38
C ARG A 160 -11.11 -24.04 -16.01
N THR A 161 -11.94 -23.65 -15.04
CA THR A 161 -13.10 -24.46 -14.63
C THR A 161 -14.12 -24.59 -15.75
N ILE A 162 -14.47 -23.47 -16.39
CA ILE A 162 -15.50 -23.44 -17.45
C ILE A 162 -14.99 -24.07 -18.75
N ALA A 163 -13.68 -24.03 -19.02
CA ALA A 163 -13.08 -24.60 -20.22
C ALA A 163 -13.16 -26.14 -20.26
N VAL A 164 -13.36 -26.81 -19.12
CA VAL A 164 -13.42 -28.27 -19.07
C VAL A 164 -14.84 -28.77 -19.39
N PRO A 165 -15.02 -29.68 -20.38
CA PRO A 165 -16.31 -30.30 -20.64
C PRO A 165 -16.79 -31.11 -19.43
N VAL A 166 -18.07 -30.95 -19.07
CA VAL A 166 -18.70 -31.74 -18.01
C VAL A 166 -18.97 -33.15 -18.55
N ASN A 167 -18.00 -34.04 -18.39
CA ASN A 167 -18.14 -35.47 -18.69
C ASN A 167 -18.12 -36.27 -17.38
N THR A 168 -19.03 -37.24 -17.28
CA THR A 168 -19.43 -37.96 -16.05
C THR A 168 -18.33 -38.74 -15.35
N HIS A 169 -17.18 -38.99 -16.00
CA HIS A 169 -16.18 -39.91 -15.46
C HIS A 169 -14.91 -39.25 -14.90
N GLN A 170 -14.52 -38.03 -15.29
CA GLN A 170 -13.28 -37.37 -14.83
C GLN A 170 -13.36 -35.83 -14.90
N THR A 171 -14.23 -35.19 -14.12
CA THR A 171 -14.20 -33.72 -13.98
C THR A 171 -13.07 -33.34 -13.01
N PRO A 172 -12.07 -32.53 -13.41
CA PRO A 172 -10.99 -32.10 -12.51
C PRO A 172 -11.54 -31.13 -11.45
N LEU A 173 -11.35 -31.48 -10.17
CA LEU A 173 -11.94 -30.77 -9.03
C LEU A 173 -10.97 -29.75 -8.39
N LEU A 174 -9.70 -29.77 -8.78
CA LEU A 174 -8.67 -28.92 -8.16
C LEU A 174 -8.91 -27.43 -8.42
N ALA A 175 -9.20 -27.02 -9.66
CA ALA A 175 -9.45 -25.61 -9.96
C ALA A 175 -10.69 -25.05 -9.22
N PRO A 176 -11.84 -25.77 -9.21
CA PRO A 176 -12.97 -25.42 -8.34
C PRO A 176 -12.63 -25.36 -6.84
N ALA A 177 -11.85 -26.31 -6.32
CA ALA A 177 -11.42 -26.31 -4.91
C ALA A 177 -10.58 -25.07 -4.58
N VAL A 178 -9.51 -24.84 -5.34
CA VAL A 178 -8.61 -23.70 -5.16
C VAL A 178 -9.35 -22.38 -5.32
N LEU A 179 -10.33 -22.29 -6.23
CA LEU A 179 -11.17 -21.11 -6.38
C LEU A 179 -11.97 -20.82 -5.10
N GLY A 180 -12.53 -21.84 -4.44
CA GLY A 180 -13.25 -21.69 -3.18
C GLY A 180 -12.37 -21.09 -2.08
N SER A 181 -11.15 -21.61 -1.91
CA SER A 181 -10.17 -21.06 -0.97
C SER A 181 -9.71 -19.65 -1.34
N MET A 182 -9.48 -19.39 -2.63
CA MET A 182 -9.05 -18.09 -3.15
C MET A 182 -10.10 -16.99 -2.90
N VAL A 183 -11.38 -17.33 -3.05
CA VAL A 183 -12.48 -16.38 -2.80
C VAL A 183 -12.52 -15.95 -1.34
N VAL A 184 -12.37 -16.91 -0.43
CA VAL A 184 -12.32 -16.61 1.01
C VAL A 184 -11.07 -15.82 1.36
N PHE A 185 -9.90 -16.23 0.86
CA PHE A 185 -8.66 -15.48 1.05
C PHE A 185 -8.78 -14.03 0.58
N GLY A 186 -9.37 -13.81 -0.60
CA GLY A 186 -9.62 -12.48 -1.14
C GLY A 186 -10.55 -11.64 -0.27
N PHE A 187 -11.64 -12.22 0.23
CA PHE A 187 -12.61 -11.51 1.07
C PHE A 187 -12.04 -11.14 2.44
N PHE A 188 -11.24 -12.01 3.05
CA PHE A 188 -10.51 -11.72 4.30
C PHE A 188 -9.36 -10.73 4.10
N ASN A 189 -8.72 -10.69 2.91
CA ASN A 189 -7.75 -9.66 2.57
C ASN A 189 -8.41 -8.28 2.42
N ARG A 190 -9.47 -8.18 1.62
CA ARG A 190 -10.26 -6.94 1.45
C ARG A 190 -11.72 -7.23 1.11
N ILE A 191 -12.63 -6.49 1.76
CA ILE A 191 -14.08 -6.56 1.46
C ILE A 191 -14.45 -6.07 0.05
N THR A 192 -13.54 -5.39 -0.63
CA THR A 192 -13.71 -4.93 -2.01
C THR A 192 -13.56 -6.06 -3.03
N PHE A 193 -12.94 -7.18 -2.66
CA PHE A 193 -12.59 -8.26 -3.57
C PHE A 193 -13.82 -8.88 -4.29
N PRO A 194 -14.93 -9.23 -3.60
CA PRO A 194 -16.10 -9.82 -4.26
C PRO A 194 -16.69 -8.95 -5.37
N ALA A 195 -16.53 -7.62 -5.30
CA ALA A 195 -16.99 -6.69 -6.33
C ALA A 195 -16.41 -7.03 -7.71
N PHE A 196 -15.14 -7.46 -7.76
CA PHE A 196 -14.47 -7.83 -9.01
C PHE A 196 -14.90 -9.19 -9.56
N LEU A 197 -15.44 -10.08 -8.71
CA LEU A 197 -15.90 -11.41 -9.12
C LEU A 197 -17.40 -11.49 -9.38
N LEU A 198 -18.19 -10.48 -9.02
CA LEU A 198 -19.64 -10.50 -9.18
C LEU A 198 -20.07 -10.88 -10.60
N ILE A 199 -19.64 -10.14 -11.65
CA ILE A 199 -20.01 -10.48 -13.04
C ILE A 199 -19.31 -11.77 -13.55
N PRO A 200 -17.98 -11.94 -13.41
CA PRO A 200 -17.30 -13.18 -13.84
C PRO A 200 -17.86 -14.46 -13.20
N GLY A 201 -18.22 -14.41 -11.91
CA GLY A 201 -18.71 -15.53 -11.13
C GLY A 201 -20.06 -16.05 -11.61
N LEU A 202 -20.91 -15.21 -12.22
CA LEU A 202 -22.17 -15.64 -12.83
C LEU A 202 -21.96 -16.69 -13.93
N ARG A 203 -20.78 -16.72 -14.57
CA ARG A 203 -20.46 -17.72 -15.59
C ARG A 203 -20.26 -19.13 -15.03
N LEU A 204 -20.03 -19.26 -13.73
CA LEU A 204 -19.89 -20.57 -13.07
C LEU A 204 -21.24 -21.24 -12.84
N ILE A 205 -22.34 -20.48 -12.77
CA ILE A 205 -23.65 -21.03 -12.38
C ILE A 205 -24.12 -22.14 -13.36
N PRO A 206 -24.08 -21.96 -14.70
CA PRO A 206 -24.43 -23.03 -15.64
C PRO A 206 -23.52 -24.26 -15.54
N TYR A 207 -22.26 -24.06 -15.16
CA TYR A 207 -21.29 -25.15 -14.97
C TYR A 207 -21.62 -25.96 -13.71
N TYR A 208 -21.86 -25.27 -12.58
CA TYR A 208 -22.22 -25.91 -11.31
C TYR A 208 -23.57 -26.63 -11.35
N TRP A 209 -24.53 -26.14 -12.14
CA TRP A 209 -25.77 -26.90 -12.40
C TRP A 209 -25.52 -28.24 -13.08
N LYS A 210 -24.55 -28.31 -14.00
CA LYS A 210 -24.19 -29.54 -14.71
C LYS A 210 -23.26 -30.44 -13.89
N SER A 211 -22.45 -29.85 -13.02
CA SER A 211 -21.51 -30.56 -12.15
C SER A 211 -21.69 -30.16 -10.67
N PRO A 212 -22.69 -30.72 -9.98
CA PRO A 212 -22.92 -30.46 -8.55
C PRO A 212 -21.71 -30.84 -7.68
N LEU A 213 -20.94 -31.86 -8.07
CA LEU A 213 -19.73 -32.25 -7.36
C LEU A 213 -18.68 -31.13 -7.34
N ALA A 214 -18.48 -30.42 -8.46
CA ALA A 214 -17.57 -29.29 -8.50
C ALA A 214 -18.02 -28.15 -7.58
N PHE A 215 -19.32 -27.88 -7.51
CA PHE A 215 -19.90 -26.91 -6.58
C PHE A 215 -19.65 -27.32 -5.13
N THR A 216 -19.95 -28.57 -4.77
CA THR A 216 -19.73 -29.09 -3.42
C THR A 216 -18.26 -28.98 -3.01
N VAL A 217 -17.32 -29.31 -3.91
CA VAL A 217 -15.89 -29.18 -3.63
C VAL A 217 -15.47 -27.71 -3.46
N THR A 218 -15.94 -26.80 -4.32
CA THR A 218 -15.71 -25.36 -4.13
C THR A 218 -16.25 -24.89 -2.78
N ALA A 219 -17.47 -25.28 -2.42
CA ALA A 219 -18.11 -24.89 -1.16
C ALA A 219 -17.35 -25.44 0.07
N LEU A 220 -16.98 -26.72 0.07
CA LEU A 220 -16.21 -27.33 1.15
C LEU A 220 -14.83 -26.69 1.31
N SER A 221 -14.14 -26.39 0.20
CA SER A 221 -12.84 -25.71 0.24
C SER A 221 -12.96 -24.29 0.80
N ALA A 222 -14.01 -23.55 0.39
CA ALA A 222 -14.31 -22.23 0.93
C ALA A 222 -14.63 -22.29 2.42
N LEU A 223 -15.53 -23.18 2.86
CA LEU A 223 -15.89 -23.34 4.26
C LEU A 223 -14.69 -23.73 5.14
N SER A 224 -13.86 -24.66 4.68
CA SER A 224 -12.62 -25.04 5.37
C SER A 224 -11.66 -23.85 5.52
N THR A 225 -11.48 -23.07 4.44
CA THR A 225 -10.60 -21.89 4.47
C THR A 225 -11.18 -20.79 5.37
N ALA A 226 -12.49 -20.60 5.36
CA ALA A 226 -13.18 -19.63 6.21
C ALA A 226 -13.07 -20.02 7.68
N PHE A 227 -13.19 -21.31 7.99
CA PHE A 227 -12.97 -21.82 9.34
C PHE A 227 -11.56 -21.52 9.83
N VAL A 228 -10.53 -21.79 9.02
CA VAL A 228 -9.13 -21.47 9.36
C VAL A 228 -8.93 -19.97 9.55
N ALA A 229 -9.49 -19.15 8.67
CA ALA A 229 -9.37 -17.69 8.77
C ALA A 229 -10.01 -17.14 10.05
N ILE A 230 -11.25 -17.56 10.35
CA ILE A 230 -11.97 -17.18 11.57
C ILE A 230 -11.23 -17.68 12.81
N ALA A 231 -10.69 -18.90 12.78
CA ALA A 231 -9.95 -19.45 13.91
C ALA A 231 -8.66 -18.66 14.19
N LEU A 232 -7.92 -18.29 13.15
CA LEU A 232 -6.71 -17.48 13.28
C LEU A 232 -7.01 -16.06 13.76
N ASP A 233 -8.04 -15.42 13.22
CA ASP A 233 -8.45 -14.08 13.65
C ASP A 233 -8.94 -14.12 15.11
N THR A 234 -9.81 -15.08 15.46
CA THR A 234 -10.32 -15.25 16.84
C THR A 234 -9.17 -15.52 17.81
N ALA A 235 -8.20 -16.35 17.46
CA ALA A 235 -7.00 -16.59 18.27
C ALA A 235 -6.13 -15.34 18.44
N PHE A 236 -6.03 -14.50 17.42
CA PHE A 236 -5.22 -13.29 17.46
C PHE A 236 -5.83 -12.21 18.35
N TYR A 237 -7.15 -12.05 18.30
CA TYR A 237 -7.88 -11.02 19.06
C TYR A 237 -8.27 -11.47 20.47
N SER A 238 -8.22 -12.77 20.76
CA SER A 238 -8.49 -13.27 22.11
C SER A 238 -7.29 -13.02 23.05
N PRO A 239 -7.52 -12.50 24.26
CA PRO A 239 -6.45 -12.29 25.23
C PRO A 239 -5.87 -13.59 25.79
N ASN A 240 -6.66 -14.67 25.77
CA ASN A 240 -6.32 -15.99 26.29
C ASN A 240 -6.29 -17.03 25.16
N GLN A 241 -5.72 -18.21 25.44
CA GLN A 241 -5.79 -19.35 24.53
C GLN A 241 -7.25 -19.70 24.22
N ILE A 242 -7.57 -19.79 22.92
CA ILE A 242 -8.93 -20.06 22.47
C ILE A 242 -9.33 -21.51 22.73
N SER A 243 -10.57 -21.71 23.17
CA SER A 243 -11.22 -23.02 23.20
C SER A 243 -12.06 -23.26 21.94
N TRP A 244 -12.42 -24.52 21.66
CA TRP A 244 -13.38 -24.84 20.60
C TRP A 244 -14.72 -24.13 20.81
N SER A 245 -15.14 -23.87 22.06
CA SER A 245 -16.41 -23.20 22.34
C SER A 245 -16.40 -21.72 21.97
N ASP A 246 -15.24 -21.06 22.07
CA ASP A 246 -15.09 -19.64 21.74
C ASP A 246 -15.25 -19.42 20.23
N LEU A 247 -14.75 -20.35 19.42
CA LEU A 247 -14.91 -20.32 17.96
C LEU A 247 -16.38 -20.37 17.51
N PHE A 248 -17.27 -20.97 18.31
CA PHE A 248 -18.71 -21.03 17.98
C PHE A 248 -19.53 -19.94 18.67
N ARG A 249 -19.14 -19.50 19.87
CA ARG A 249 -19.91 -18.51 20.66
C ARG A 249 -19.51 -17.06 20.36
N HIS A 250 -18.22 -16.82 20.12
CA HIS A 250 -17.67 -15.49 19.91
C HIS A 250 -16.67 -15.48 18.72
N PRO A 251 -17.08 -15.90 17.52
CA PRO A 251 -16.20 -15.86 16.35
C PRO A 251 -15.91 -14.43 15.93
N VAL A 252 -14.64 -14.10 15.71
CA VAL A 252 -14.25 -12.83 15.09
C VAL A 252 -14.28 -12.99 13.57
N ILE A 253 -15.30 -12.42 12.93
CA ILE A 253 -15.48 -12.47 11.47
C ILE A 253 -15.17 -11.10 10.89
N THR A 254 -13.88 -10.85 10.65
CA THR A 254 -13.37 -9.53 10.27
C THR A 254 -13.99 -8.95 8.99
N PRO A 255 -14.32 -9.71 7.91
CA PRO A 255 -15.00 -9.14 6.74
C PRO A 255 -16.41 -8.65 7.05
N LEU A 256 -17.12 -9.33 7.96
CA LEU A 256 -18.45 -8.93 8.38
C LEU A 256 -18.38 -7.64 9.20
N ASN A 257 -17.47 -7.57 10.18
CA ASN A 257 -17.24 -6.37 10.98
C ASN A 257 -16.88 -5.17 10.09
N ASN A 258 -16.01 -5.38 9.10
CA ASN A 258 -15.61 -4.36 8.15
C ASN A 258 -16.79 -3.88 7.27
N LEU A 259 -17.65 -4.79 6.82
CA LEU A 259 -18.87 -4.44 6.08
C LEU A 259 -19.82 -3.61 6.94
N MET A 260 -20.07 -4.03 8.19
CA MET A 260 -20.92 -3.30 9.13
C MET A 260 -20.39 -1.91 9.43
N TYR A 261 -19.06 -1.77 9.60
CA TYR A 261 -18.40 -0.49 9.78
C TYR A 261 -18.62 0.46 8.58
N ASN A 262 -18.48 -0.04 7.35
CA ASN A 262 -18.56 0.76 6.12
C ASN A 262 -19.99 1.04 5.63
N ILE A 263 -21.01 0.35 6.16
CA ILE A 263 -22.42 0.68 5.87
C ILE A 263 -22.84 1.99 6.59
N SER A 264 -22.17 2.35 7.70
CA SER A 264 -22.50 3.54 8.48
C SER A 264 -21.99 4.83 7.82
N PRO A 265 -22.87 5.78 7.41
CA PRO A 265 -22.44 7.05 6.82
C PRO A 265 -21.60 7.91 7.77
N SER A 266 -21.81 7.83 9.08
CA SER A 266 -21.03 8.58 10.07
C SER A 266 -19.58 8.14 10.12
N ASN A 267 -19.32 6.84 9.89
CA ASN A 267 -17.97 6.30 9.84
C ASN A 267 -17.29 6.70 8.53
N LEU A 268 -18.01 6.61 7.40
CA LEU A 268 -17.50 7.03 6.08
C LEU A 268 -17.11 8.51 6.05
N ALA A 269 -17.87 9.38 6.72
CA ALA A 269 -17.58 10.80 6.79
C ALA A 269 -16.20 11.12 7.41
N GLN A 270 -15.68 10.24 8.29
CA GLN A 270 -14.34 10.40 8.88
C GLN A 270 -13.22 10.19 7.85
N HIS A 271 -13.50 9.48 6.75
CA HIS A 271 -12.54 9.14 5.70
C HIS A 271 -12.72 9.99 4.43
N GLY A 272 -13.67 10.93 4.43
CA GLY A 272 -14.00 11.77 3.28
C GLY A 272 -15.05 11.15 2.37
N LEU A 273 -15.97 12.01 1.90
CA LEU A 273 -17.08 11.65 1.01
C LEU A 273 -16.79 12.14 -0.41
N HIS A 274 -17.11 11.29 -1.38
CA HIS A 274 -16.89 11.51 -2.79
C HIS A 274 -18.17 11.23 -3.59
N PRO A 275 -18.37 11.92 -4.72
CA PRO A 275 -19.48 11.65 -5.62
C PRO A 275 -19.32 10.30 -6.32
N TRP A 276 -20.44 9.67 -6.70
CA TRP A 276 -20.46 8.35 -7.34
C TRP A 276 -19.65 8.25 -8.64
N TYR A 277 -19.39 9.37 -9.32
CA TYR A 277 -18.59 9.43 -10.55
C TYR A 277 -17.07 9.57 -10.31
N GLN A 278 -16.62 9.70 -9.06
CA GLN A 278 -15.22 9.93 -8.71
C GLN A 278 -14.29 8.85 -9.30
N HIS A 279 -14.67 7.58 -9.17
CA HIS A 279 -13.91 6.48 -9.72
C HIS A 279 -13.71 6.56 -11.24
N ILE A 280 -14.76 6.88 -11.99
CA ILE A 280 -14.72 6.88 -13.46
C ILE A 280 -14.04 8.14 -14.02
N LEU A 281 -14.35 9.31 -13.46
CA LEU A 281 -13.91 10.60 -14.03
C LEU A 281 -12.53 11.04 -13.54
N PHE A 282 -12.09 10.63 -12.34
CA PHE A 282 -10.82 11.09 -11.76
C PHE A 282 -9.88 9.94 -11.46
N ASN A 283 -10.31 8.94 -10.68
CA ASN A 283 -9.41 7.88 -10.22
C ASN A 283 -8.89 7.01 -11.39
N LEU A 284 -9.74 6.61 -12.34
CA LEU A 284 -9.30 5.85 -13.51
C LEU A 284 -8.33 6.65 -14.40
N PRO A 285 -8.63 7.89 -14.85
CA PRO A 285 -7.66 8.71 -15.58
C PRO A 285 -6.34 8.91 -14.82
N GLN A 286 -6.38 9.05 -13.48
CA GLN A 286 -5.17 9.14 -12.67
C GLN A 286 -4.34 7.85 -12.69
N LEU A 287 -4.97 6.66 -12.70
CA LEU A 287 -4.26 5.38 -12.64
C LEU A 287 -3.75 4.89 -14.01
N ILE A 288 -4.51 5.14 -15.08
CA ILE A 288 -4.22 4.59 -16.41
C ILE A 288 -4.02 5.66 -17.50
N GLY A 289 -4.07 6.95 -17.16
CA GLY A 289 -3.71 8.06 -18.05
C GLY A 289 -4.40 7.98 -19.42
N PRO A 290 -3.64 8.04 -20.54
CA PRO A 290 -4.23 8.02 -21.88
C PRO A 290 -4.87 6.67 -22.26
N ALA A 291 -4.67 5.60 -21.48
CA ALA A 291 -5.40 4.34 -21.68
C ALA A 291 -6.88 4.43 -21.23
N ALA A 292 -7.24 5.39 -20.36
CA ALA A 292 -8.64 5.64 -20.00
C ALA A 292 -9.50 5.95 -21.23
N ILE A 293 -8.96 6.67 -22.21
CA ILE A 293 -9.65 6.95 -23.48
C ILE A 293 -9.87 5.66 -24.29
N LEU A 294 -8.91 4.74 -24.26
CA LEU A 294 -9.01 3.46 -24.98
C LEU A 294 -10.06 2.53 -24.39
N LEU A 295 -10.36 2.65 -23.09
CA LEU A 295 -11.44 1.90 -22.43
C LEU A 295 -12.78 2.16 -23.12
N PHE A 296 -13.07 3.41 -23.47
CA PHE A 296 -14.34 3.80 -24.10
C PHE A 296 -14.32 3.72 -25.63
N THR A 297 -13.16 3.95 -26.26
CA THR A 297 -13.07 4.03 -27.73
C THR A 297 -12.67 2.71 -28.40
N ARG A 298 -11.90 1.85 -27.71
CA ARG A 298 -11.34 0.60 -28.27
C ARG A 298 -11.30 -0.55 -27.26
N PRO A 299 -12.42 -0.88 -26.58
CA PRO A 299 -12.45 -2.01 -25.65
C PRO A 299 -12.31 -3.36 -26.38
N HIS A 300 -11.68 -4.31 -25.72
CA HIS A 300 -11.72 -5.73 -26.03
C HIS A 300 -12.57 -6.44 -24.99
N LEU A 301 -13.82 -6.74 -25.34
CA LEU A 301 -14.72 -7.50 -24.47
C LEU A 301 -14.07 -8.83 -24.08
N SER A 302 -13.90 -9.04 -22.78
CA SER A 302 -13.23 -10.20 -22.21
C SER A 302 -13.69 -10.37 -20.77
N LEU A 303 -13.46 -11.55 -20.17
CA LEU A 303 -13.78 -11.78 -18.76
C LEU A 303 -13.09 -10.76 -17.84
N ARG A 304 -11.85 -10.39 -18.18
CA ARG A 304 -11.06 -9.37 -17.48
C ARG A 304 -11.73 -8.00 -17.47
N LEU A 305 -12.23 -7.56 -18.63
CA LEU A 305 -12.93 -6.28 -18.73
C LEU A 305 -14.23 -6.29 -17.93
N TYR A 306 -15.00 -7.38 -17.99
CA TYR A 306 -16.23 -7.51 -17.20
C TYR A 306 -15.94 -7.53 -15.69
N SER A 307 -14.85 -8.15 -15.26
CA SER A 307 -14.38 -8.09 -13.87
C SER A 307 -14.02 -6.67 -13.43
N ALA A 308 -13.28 -5.93 -14.26
CA ALA A 308 -12.97 -4.53 -13.98
C ALA A 308 -14.22 -3.65 -13.89
N ILE A 309 -15.14 -3.77 -14.84
CA ILE A 309 -16.42 -3.04 -14.84
C ILE A 309 -17.23 -3.38 -13.59
N SER A 310 -17.28 -4.65 -13.21
CA SER A 310 -17.95 -5.12 -12.00
C SER A 310 -17.40 -4.42 -10.75
N GLY A 311 -16.08 -4.47 -10.56
CA GLY A 311 -15.42 -3.81 -9.43
C GLY A 311 -15.65 -2.31 -9.41
N ILE A 312 -15.43 -1.62 -10.53
CA ILE A 312 -15.63 -0.17 -10.64
C ILE A 312 -17.07 0.21 -10.30
N SER A 313 -18.06 -0.50 -10.85
CA SER A 313 -19.47 -0.16 -10.68
C SER A 313 -19.91 -0.32 -9.23
N VAL A 314 -19.55 -1.44 -8.59
CA VAL A 314 -19.93 -1.72 -7.19
C VAL A 314 -19.22 -0.76 -6.24
N LEU A 315 -17.92 -0.51 -6.43
CA LEU A 315 -17.16 0.41 -5.58
C LEU A 315 -17.62 1.87 -5.72
N SER A 316 -18.14 2.25 -6.90
CA SER A 316 -18.70 3.59 -7.14
C SER A 316 -20.02 3.86 -6.42
N ILE A 317 -20.67 2.82 -5.86
CA ILE A 317 -21.88 2.98 -5.05
C ILE A 317 -21.54 3.55 -3.67
N PHE A 318 -20.37 3.22 -3.12
CA PHE A 318 -19.93 3.69 -1.81
C PHE A 318 -19.38 5.12 -1.89
N GLN A 319 -19.62 5.90 -0.84
CA GLN A 319 -19.26 7.33 -0.81
C GLN A 319 -17.77 7.56 -0.52
N HIS A 320 -17.03 6.58 -0.03
CA HIS A 320 -15.58 6.69 0.16
C HIS A 320 -14.86 6.04 -1.04
N GLN A 321 -14.25 6.87 -1.90
CA GLN A 321 -13.73 6.47 -3.22
C GLN A 321 -12.27 6.89 -3.43
N GLU A 322 -11.35 6.13 -2.86
CA GLU A 322 -9.92 6.34 -3.07
C GLU A 322 -9.43 5.66 -4.36
N ALA A 323 -8.45 6.27 -5.04
CA ALA A 323 -7.91 5.70 -6.27
C ALA A 323 -7.36 4.27 -6.08
N ARG A 324 -6.74 3.98 -4.93
CA ARG A 324 -6.15 2.66 -4.67
C ARG A 324 -7.17 1.50 -4.65
N PHE A 325 -8.45 1.76 -4.43
CA PHE A 325 -9.48 0.71 -4.50
C PHE A 325 -9.65 0.16 -5.92
N LEU A 326 -9.22 0.89 -6.95
CA LEU A 326 -9.27 0.46 -8.34
C LEU A 326 -7.99 -0.23 -8.82
N LEU A 327 -7.00 -0.47 -7.95
CA LEU A 327 -5.75 -1.13 -8.34
C LEU A 327 -5.97 -2.49 -9.04
N PRO A 328 -6.91 -3.36 -8.60
CA PRO A 328 -7.20 -4.59 -9.33
C PRO A 328 -7.75 -4.36 -10.74
N ALA A 329 -8.41 -3.23 -11.01
CA ALA A 329 -8.93 -2.92 -12.34
C ALA A 329 -7.83 -2.57 -13.35
N VAL A 330 -6.66 -2.10 -12.89
CA VAL A 330 -5.59 -1.60 -13.75
C VAL A 330 -5.06 -2.68 -14.72
N PRO A 331 -4.53 -3.83 -14.27
CA PRO A 331 -4.05 -4.86 -15.20
C PRO A 331 -5.18 -5.48 -16.02
N LEU A 332 -6.41 -5.53 -15.48
CA LEU A 332 -7.58 -6.05 -16.18
C LEU A 332 -8.02 -5.16 -17.35
N ILE A 333 -7.99 -3.84 -17.17
CA ILE A 333 -8.30 -2.86 -18.22
C ILE A 333 -7.17 -2.80 -19.25
N LEU A 334 -5.92 -2.66 -18.81
CA LEU A 334 -4.77 -2.55 -19.71
C LEU A 334 -4.61 -3.79 -20.61
N SER A 335 -4.99 -4.97 -20.09
CA SER A 335 -5.03 -6.22 -20.86
C SER A 335 -6.30 -6.41 -21.71
N SER A 336 -7.20 -5.44 -21.69
CA SER A 336 -8.51 -5.47 -22.37
C SER A 336 -8.74 -4.26 -23.27
N VAL A 337 -7.70 -3.50 -23.64
CA VAL A 337 -7.79 -2.41 -24.60
C VAL A 337 -6.99 -2.71 -25.87
N ARG A 338 -7.39 -2.12 -27.00
CA ARG A 338 -6.68 -2.20 -28.27
C ARG A 338 -6.02 -0.88 -28.62
N LEU A 339 -4.76 -0.95 -29.03
CA LEU A 339 -4.01 0.24 -29.44
C LEU A 339 -4.56 0.87 -30.74
N PRO A 340 -4.31 2.17 -30.97
CA PRO A 340 -4.63 2.83 -32.23
C PRO A 340 -4.00 2.13 -33.44
N GLN A 341 -4.76 1.97 -34.52
CA GLN A 341 -4.27 1.35 -35.77
C GLN A 341 -3.53 2.34 -36.67
N GLN A 342 -3.96 3.61 -36.67
CA GLN A 342 -3.32 4.66 -37.45
C GLN A 342 -1.94 4.99 -36.85
N LYS A 343 -0.89 4.96 -37.68
CA LYS A 343 0.51 5.09 -37.24
C LYS A 343 0.78 6.40 -36.48
N ASN A 344 0.23 7.52 -36.94
CA ASN A 344 0.46 8.84 -36.32
C ASN A 344 -0.21 8.92 -34.93
N VAL A 345 -1.47 8.49 -34.84
CA VAL A 345 -2.22 8.44 -33.57
C VAL A 345 -1.56 7.47 -32.59
N LEU A 346 -1.09 6.32 -33.06
CA LEU A 346 -0.36 5.35 -32.24
C LEU A 346 0.93 5.96 -31.67
N ARG A 347 1.72 6.66 -32.49
CA ARG A 347 2.96 7.32 -32.02
C ARG A 347 2.66 8.37 -30.96
N LEU A 348 1.66 9.22 -31.19
CA LEU A 348 1.24 10.23 -30.22
C LEU A 348 0.76 9.59 -28.91
N TRP A 349 -0.07 8.55 -29.00
CA TRP A 349 -0.58 7.83 -27.84
C TRP A 349 0.56 7.15 -27.06
N VAL A 350 1.50 6.49 -27.74
CA VAL A 350 2.67 5.86 -27.09
C VAL A 350 3.55 6.91 -26.42
N ALA A 351 3.78 8.07 -27.07
CA ALA A 351 4.53 9.15 -26.46
C ALA A 351 3.84 9.67 -25.19
N ALA A 352 2.53 9.90 -25.25
CA ALA A 352 1.72 10.31 -24.09
C ALA A 352 1.75 9.25 -22.97
N TRP A 353 1.64 7.96 -23.31
CA TRP A 353 1.72 6.85 -22.36
C TRP A 353 3.08 6.80 -21.66
N ILE A 354 4.18 6.95 -22.40
CA ILE A 354 5.53 6.95 -21.83
C ILE A 354 5.72 8.17 -20.92
N ILE A 355 5.37 9.38 -21.38
CA ILE A 355 5.51 10.61 -20.59
C ILE A 355 4.70 10.50 -19.30
N PHE A 356 3.44 10.06 -19.40
CA PHE A 356 2.56 9.87 -18.24
C PHE A 356 3.16 8.92 -17.21
N ASN A 357 3.58 7.71 -17.62
CA ASN A 357 4.12 6.73 -16.70
C ASN A 357 5.49 7.13 -16.14
N LEU A 358 6.34 7.83 -16.90
CA LEU A 358 7.60 8.36 -16.38
C LEU A 358 7.38 9.45 -15.34
N ILE A 359 6.45 10.37 -15.57
CA ILE A 359 6.10 11.43 -14.61
C ILE A 359 5.53 10.83 -13.34
N PHE A 360 4.48 10.02 -13.44
CA PHE A 360 3.83 9.43 -12.26
C PHE A 360 4.69 8.36 -11.58
N GLY A 361 5.48 7.58 -12.34
CA GLY A 361 6.43 6.62 -11.78
C GLY A 361 7.54 7.29 -10.98
N THR A 362 8.05 8.42 -11.47
CA THR A 362 9.05 9.21 -10.73
C THR A 362 8.41 9.92 -9.53
N LEU A 363 7.24 10.54 -9.71
CA LEU A 363 6.54 11.23 -8.64
C LEU A 363 6.17 10.27 -7.51
N MET A 364 5.41 9.22 -7.81
CA MET A 364 4.91 8.29 -6.80
C MET A 364 6.02 7.36 -6.31
N GLY A 365 6.85 6.84 -7.21
CA GLY A 365 7.83 5.82 -6.87
C GLY A 365 9.13 6.32 -6.26
N ILE A 366 9.42 7.63 -6.31
CA ILE A 366 10.66 8.20 -5.73
C ILE A 366 10.35 9.36 -4.79
N TYR A 367 9.53 10.32 -5.23
CA TYR A 367 9.38 11.58 -4.50
C TYR A 367 8.26 11.58 -3.46
N HIS A 368 7.11 10.95 -3.75
CA HIS A 368 5.95 11.02 -2.89
C HIS A 368 6.28 10.44 -1.51
N GLN A 369 6.38 11.34 -0.54
CA GLN A 369 6.76 11.07 0.84
C GLN A 369 8.05 10.23 1.01
N GLY A 370 8.96 10.23 0.02
CA GLY A 370 10.14 9.32 -0.01
C GLY A 370 11.15 9.50 1.11
N GLY A 371 11.09 10.63 1.82
CA GLY A 371 11.87 10.87 3.02
C GLY A 371 11.46 10.06 4.25
N ILE A 372 10.21 9.57 4.36
CA ILE A 372 9.67 9.02 5.62
C ILE A 372 10.47 7.83 6.13
N VAL A 373 10.63 6.80 5.29
CA VAL A 373 11.35 5.57 5.67
C VAL A 373 12.77 5.90 6.10
N SER A 374 13.48 6.71 5.31
CA SER A 374 14.86 7.10 5.62
C SER A 374 14.97 8.00 6.87
N GLY A 375 13.98 8.86 7.11
CA GLY A 375 13.92 9.71 8.30
C GLY A 375 13.67 8.90 9.55
N GLN A 376 12.82 7.88 9.47
CA GLN A 376 12.55 6.98 10.58
C GLN A 376 13.78 6.14 10.95
N VAL A 377 14.50 5.62 9.94
CA VAL A 377 15.79 4.94 10.16
C VAL A 377 16.85 5.90 10.71
N PHE A 378 16.86 7.16 10.28
CA PHE A 378 17.75 8.16 10.88
C PHE A 378 17.42 8.38 12.37
N MET A 379 16.13 8.46 12.72
CA MET A 379 15.68 8.62 14.10
C MET A 379 16.06 7.42 14.98
N SER A 380 16.04 6.19 14.44
CA SER A 380 16.50 5.01 15.19
C SER A 380 17.96 5.14 15.65
N GLN A 381 18.78 5.93 14.95
CA GLN A 381 20.20 6.10 15.24
C GLN A 381 20.55 7.29 16.16
N GLN A 382 19.61 8.16 16.54
CA GLN A 382 19.87 9.36 17.36
C GLN A 382 19.82 9.11 18.89
N PRO A 383 20.94 8.84 19.60
CA PRO A 383 20.92 8.35 21.00
C PRO A 383 20.15 9.22 21.99
N ASP A 384 20.08 10.53 21.75
CA ASP A 384 19.40 11.53 22.58
C ASP A 384 17.91 11.66 22.28
N ALA A 385 17.40 11.07 21.19
CA ALA A 385 16.03 11.31 20.74
C ALA A 385 15.01 10.60 21.64
N THR A 386 14.22 11.39 22.37
CA THR A 386 13.11 10.94 23.20
C THR A 386 11.75 11.38 22.65
N ARG A 387 11.70 12.43 21.84
CA ARG A 387 10.47 12.91 21.18
C ARG A 387 10.70 13.26 19.72
N ALA A 388 9.80 12.81 18.84
CA ALA A 388 9.78 13.12 17.42
C ALA A 388 8.38 13.55 16.97
N ILE A 389 8.26 14.80 16.50
CA ILE A 389 7.04 15.34 15.90
C ILE A 389 7.16 15.30 14.38
N TRP A 390 6.21 14.66 13.73
CA TRP A 390 6.11 14.58 12.27
C TRP A 390 5.00 15.52 11.79
N TRP A 391 5.38 16.61 11.10
CA TRP A 391 4.47 17.65 10.66
C TRP A 391 4.38 17.71 9.14
N LYS A 392 3.15 17.81 8.60
CA LYS A 392 2.87 17.79 7.15
C LYS A 392 3.50 16.59 6.42
N THR A 393 3.51 15.42 7.04
CA THR A 393 3.95 14.15 6.44
C THR A 393 2.92 13.07 6.76
N TYR A 394 2.96 11.95 6.05
CA TYR A 394 2.26 10.76 6.51
C TYR A 394 2.88 10.21 7.79
N MET A 395 2.08 9.46 8.54
CA MET A 395 2.51 8.80 9.77
C MET A 395 3.67 7.82 9.49
N PRO A 396 4.81 7.92 10.21
CA PRO A 396 5.96 7.05 9.99
C PRO A 396 5.77 5.67 10.64
N PRO A 397 6.26 4.58 10.01
CA PRO A 397 6.14 3.22 10.56
C PRO A 397 7.03 3.06 11.81
N ILE A 398 6.44 2.68 12.95
CA ILE A 398 7.15 2.68 14.24
C ILE A 398 8.10 1.52 14.36
N TRP A 399 7.74 0.38 13.79
CA TRP A 399 8.57 -0.82 13.78
C TRP A 399 9.96 -0.65 13.15
N LEU A 400 10.19 0.41 12.35
CA LEU A 400 11.51 0.76 11.82
C LEU A 400 12.45 1.42 12.84
N LEU A 401 12.00 1.70 14.06
CA LEU A 401 12.81 2.30 15.12
C LEU A 401 13.73 1.31 15.85
N ASP A 402 13.68 0.01 15.53
CA ASP A 402 14.64 -1.00 16.00
C ASP A 402 14.83 -1.00 17.53
N GLY A 403 13.74 -1.24 18.27
CA GLY A 403 13.72 -1.20 19.74
C GLY A 403 13.66 0.21 20.33
N LYS A 404 14.11 1.25 19.60
CA LYS A 404 14.10 2.63 20.12
C LYS A 404 12.71 3.19 20.42
N ALA A 405 11.65 2.65 19.82
CA ALA A 405 10.31 3.16 20.11
C ALA A 405 9.87 2.94 21.58
N GLU A 406 10.62 2.15 22.37
CA GLU A 406 10.42 2.08 23.83
C GLU A 406 10.77 3.40 24.54
N VAL A 407 11.68 4.20 23.97
CA VAL A 407 12.19 5.46 24.55
C VAL A 407 11.81 6.68 23.71
N LEU A 408 11.64 6.50 22.39
CA LEU A 408 11.27 7.56 21.45
C LEU A 408 9.76 7.61 21.25
N GLU A 409 9.12 8.62 21.81
CA GLU A 409 7.73 8.95 21.53
C GLU A 409 7.62 9.64 20.16
N THR A 410 6.92 8.99 19.22
CA THR A 410 6.65 9.53 17.90
C THR A 410 5.20 9.98 17.78
N ARG A 411 5.01 11.27 17.47
CA ARG A 411 3.70 11.90 17.29
C ARG A 411 3.54 12.43 15.87
N ASP A 412 2.46 12.02 15.22
CA ASP A 412 2.02 12.57 13.93
C ASP A 412 1.07 13.74 14.16
N VAL A 413 1.35 14.86 13.50
CA VAL A 413 0.54 16.09 13.59
C VAL A 413 0.32 16.69 12.20
N MET A 414 0.05 15.84 11.20
CA MET A 414 -0.02 16.24 9.79
C MET A 414 -0.89 17.49 9.53
N GLY A 415 -2.02 17.64 10.23
CA GLY A 415 -3.02 18.68 9.99
C GLY A 415 -3.00 19.91 10.90
N ILE A 416 -2.11 19.99 11.91
CA ILE A 416 -2.15 21.14 12.84
C ILE A 416 -1.55 22.42 12.22
N PRO A 417 -2.10 23.61 12.51
CA PRO A 417 -1.51 24.89 12.12
C PRO A 417 -0.12 25.11 12.71
N GLY A 418 0.70 25.93 12.05
CA GLY A 418 2.07 26.22 12.49
C GLY A 418 2.15 26.84 13.88
N GLU A 419 1.21 27.72 14.24
CA GLU A 419 1.16 28.35 15.57
C GLU A 419 0.93 27.33 16.70
N GLU A 420 0.03 26.37 16.47
CA GLU A 420 -0.23 25.27 17.41
C GLU A 420 0.97 24.34 17.52
N LEU A 421 1.62 24.03 16.40
CA LEU A 421 2.88 23.27 16.37
C LEU A 421 3.95 23.96 17.23
N TYR A 422 4.13 25.27 17.08
CA TYR A 422 5.12 26.02 17.86
C TYR A 422 4.80 26.01 19.36
N ALA A 423 3.53 26.19 19.72
CA ALA A 423 3.09 26.11 21.10
C ALA A 423 3.36 24.71 21.69
N GLU A 424 3.15 23.65 20.91
CA GLU A 424 3.46 22.28 21.31
C GLU A 424 4.96 22.07 21.49
N LEU A 425 5.76 22.43 20.48
CA LEU A 425 7.22 22.33 20.53
C LEU A 425 7.80 23.11 21.70
N ASN A 426 7.27 24.28 22.03
CA ASN A 426 7.75 25.09 23.15
C ASN A 426 7.54 24.42 24.51
N LYS A 427 6.48 23.60 24.65
CA LYS A 427 6.22 22.80 25.86
C LYS A 427 7.23 21.66 26.01
N ILE A 428 7.61 21.02 24.90
CA ILE A 428 8.41 19.79 24.93
C ILE A 428 9.91 19.98 24.65
N ALA A 429 10.32 21.11 24.07
CA ALA A 429 11.71 21.39 23.69
C ALA A 429 12.65 21.35 24.89
N THR A 430 13.84 20.78 24.67
CA THR A 430 14.87 20.66 25.69
C THR A 430 15.68 21.95 25.84
N CYS A 431 16.21 22.15 27.05
CA CYS A 431 17.11 23.25 27.35
C CYS A 431 18.47 22.99 26.73
N ASP A 432 19.03 23.98 26.04
CA ASP A 432 20.39 23.88 25.51
C ASP A 432 21.07 25.25 25.62
N THR A 433 22.39 25.27 25.76
CA THR A 433 23.16 26.52 25.65
C THR A 433 23.51 26.77 24.18
N PRO A 434 23.83 27.99 23.74
CA PRO A 434 24.16 28.24 22.34
C PRO A 434 25.46 27.53 21.93
N ALA A 435 25.35 26.29 21.42
CA ALA A 435 26.46 25.58 20.80
C ALA A 435 26.45 25.79 19.26
N ASP A 436 27.64 25.82 18.64
CA ASP A 436 27.79 25.89 17.17
C ASP A 436 26.93 24.81 16.48
N ARG A 437 26.27 25.14 15.36
CA ARG A 437 25.52 24.21 14.51
C ARG A 437 26.35 22.99 14.05
N ARG A 438 27.69 23.05 14.16
CA ARG A 438 28.58 21.92 13.90
C ARG A 438 28.86 21.02 15.10
N ASN A 439 28.54 21.44 16.32
CA ASN A 439 28.88 20.71 17.55
C ASN A 439 27.96 19.51 17.79
N LYS A 440 28.44 18.27 17.76
CA LYS A 440 27.61 17.07 18.01
C LYS A 440 27.45 16.68 19.48
N GLU A 441 27.87 17.53 20.43
CA GLU A 441 27.76 17.25 21.87
C GLU A 441 26.34 16.97 22.35
N TYR A 442 25.34 17.53 21.68
CA TYR A 442 23.94 17.30 21.95
C TYR A 442 23.54 15.82 21.92
N LEU A 443 24.26 14.98 21.16
CA LEU A 443 24.06 13.53 21.12
C LEU A 443 24.42 12.82 22.44
N LYS A 444 25.14 13.51 23.35
CA LYS A 444 25.47 13.02 24.68
C LYS A 444 24.37 13.32 25.70
N GLU A 445 23.42 14.18 25.34
CA GLU A 445 22.29 14.48 26.20
C GLU A 445 21.35 13.28 26.30
N LYS A 446 20.62 13.20 27.41
CA LYS A 446 19.68 12.11 27.66
C LYS A 446 18.34 12.31 26.95
N ASP A 447 17.95 13.56 26.77
CA ASP A 447 16.65 13.95 26.22
C ASP A 447 16.82 14.87 25.02
N GLY A 448 15.97 14.68 24.01
CA GLY A 448 16.08 15.37 22.74
C GLY A 448 14.75 15.39 22.02
N THR A 449 14.33 16.59 21.63
CA THR A 449 13.12 16.81 20.82
C THR A 449 13.47 17.10 19.38
N TYR A 450 12.79 16.42 18.47
CA TYR A 450 12.97 16.53 17.03
C TYR A 450 11.67 16.93 16.34
N LEU A 451 11.77 17.86 15.40
CA LEU A 451 10.74 18.17 14.41
C LEU A 451 11.18 17.60 13.07
N ILE A 452 10.32 16.80 12.44
CA ILE A 452 10.49 16.31 11.08
C ILE A 452 9.42 16.97 10.23
N ALA A 453 9.82 17.72 9.21
CA ALA A 453 8.87 18.42 8.33
C ALA A 453 9.43 18.62 6.91
N PRO A 454 8.54 18.77 5.90
CA PRO A 454 8.93 19.09 4.53
C PRO A 454 9.67 20.43 4.46
N THR A 455 10.70 20.50 3.62
CA THR A 455 11.45 21.75 3.42
C THR A 455 10.68 22.79 2.60
N SER A 456 9.52 22.39 2.04
CA SER A 456 8.51 23.25 1.41
C SER A 456 7.61 23.99 2.41
N ALA A 457 7.63 23.61 3.70
CA ALA A 457 6.88 24.27 4.76
C ALA A 457 7.52 25.61 5.15
N THR A 458 7.22 26.64 4.36
CA THR A 458 7.78 28.00 4.46
C THR A 458 7.47 28.70 5.79
N TRP A 459 6.41 28.27 6.49
CA TRP A 459 6.04 28.84 7.80
C TRP A 459 7.18 28.72 8.85
N LEU A 460 8.06 27.71 8.73
CA LEU A 460 9.22 27.57 9.64
C LEU A 460 10.34 28.58 9.36
N ASP A 461 10.42 29.16 8.15
CA ASP A 461 11.56 29.97 7.70
C ASP A 461 11.96 31.13 8.62
N PRO A 462 11.02 31.89 9.21
CA PRO A 462 11.36 32.97 10.15
C PRO A 462 12.14 32.44 11.36
N TYR A 463 11.82 31.24 11.83
CA TYR A 463 12.41 30.63 13.02
C TYR A 463 13.74 29.93 12.74
N LEU A 464 13.98 29.45 11.51
CA LEU A 464 15.22 28.74 11.14
C LEU A 464 16.47 29.62 11.18
N LYS A 465 16.32 30.94 11.11
CA LYS A 465 17.42 31.91 11.23
C LYS A 465 17.73 32.29 12.67
N ASN A 466 16.85 31.97 13.62
CA ASN A 466 17.03 32.33 15.01
C ASN A 466 18.28 31.65 15.60
N LYS A 467 19.24 32.48 16.01
CA LYS A 467 20.45 32.09 16.75
C LYS A 467 20.51 32.77 18.12
N GLY A 468 19.50 33.57 18.46
CA GLY A 468 19.42 34.33 19.69
C GLY A 468 19.05 33.44 20.88
N LEU A 469 18.87 34.08 22.03
CA LEU A 469 18.48 33.41 23.27
C LEU A 469 16.95 33.31 23.41
N ASP A 470 16.17 34.01 22.59
CA ASP A 470 14.71 34.07 22.73
C ASP A 470 14.01 33.01 21.86
N GLY A 471 13.04 32.31 22.45
CA GLY A 471 12.17 31.35 21.77
C GLY A 471 12.81 30.01 21.40
N LEU A 472 12.19 29.32 20.45
CA LEU A 472 12.68 28.03 19.96
C LEU A 472 13.81 28.20 18.95
N ARG A 473 14.76 27.27 19.00
CA ARG A 473 15.89 27.15 18.07
C ARG A 473 15.79 25.84 17.33
N PHE A 474 15.97 25.91 16.02
CA PHE A 474 15.89 24.78 15.12
C PHE A 474 17.26 24.51 14.52
N ARG A 475 17.83 23.36 14.86
CA ARG A 475 19.09 22.91 14.31
C ARG A 475 18.85 21.75 13.35
N GLU A 476 19.07 21.99 12.07
CA GLU A 476 18.99 20.93 11.06
C GLU A 476 20.10 19.89 11.30
N VAL A 477 19.71 18.64 11.49
CA VAL A 477 20.64 17.52 11.74
C VAL A 477 20.63 16.49 10.62
N TRP A 478 19.57 16.49 9.80
CA TRP A 478 19.39 15.53 8.71
C TRP A 478 18.48 16.11 7.62
N ARG A 479 18.73 15.68 6.39
CA ARG A 479 17.94 16.07 5.21
C ARG A 479 17.90 14.95 4.17
N HIS A 480 16.72 14.70 3.63
CA HIS A 480 16.47 13.87 2.47
C HIS A 480 15.92 14.73 1.33
N ARG A 481 16.55 14.71 0.15
CA ARG A 481 16.17 15.60 -0.98
C ARG A 481 15.00 15.07 -1.82
N HIS A 482 14.80 13.76 -1.89
CA HIS A 482 13.74 13.15 -2.71
C HIS A 482 12.46 12.96 -1.89
N HIS A 483 11.82 14.08 -1.54
CA HIS A 483 10.56 14.06 -0.80
C HIS A 483 9.64 15.17 -1.30
N LEU A 484 8.39 14.82 -1.57
CA LEU A 484 7.29 15.69 -1.93
C LEU A 484 6.04 15.24 -1.17
N ASN A 485 5.40 16.18 -0.46
CA ASN A 485 4.06 15.99 0.07
C ASN A 485 3.05 16.59 -0.92
N LEU A 486 2.08 15.79 -1.36
CA LEU A 486 1.03 16.26 -2.27
C LEU A 486 -0.05 17.05 -1.53
N ASP A 487 -0.24 16.82 -0.23
CA ASP A 487 -1.23 17.51 0.59
C ASP A 487 -0.80 18.94 0.96
N ASP A 488 0.47 19.27 0.76
CA ASP A 488 1.02 20.62 0.93
C ASP A 488 0.86 21.48 -0.34
N MET A 489 0.16 20.97 -1.36
CA MET A 489 -0.14 21.70 -2.60
C MET A 489 -1.42 22.52 -2.47
N ASP A 490 -1.28 23.72 -1.91
CA ASP A 490 -2.37 24.69 -1.90
C ASP A 490 -2.43 25.46 -3.23
N PHE A 491 -3.21 24.96 -4.18
CA PHE A 491 -3.41 25.66 -5.45
C PHE A 491 -4.42 26.80 -5.37
N ALA A 492 -5.25 26.83 -4.33
CA ALA A 492 -6.33 27.80 -4.18
C ALA A 492 -5.79 29.13 -3.63
N GLU A 493 -4.93 29.06 -2.61
CA GLU A 493 -4.35 30.24 -1.98
C GLU A 493 -3.06 30.72 -2.68
N ASP A 494 -2.11 29.82 -2.94
CA ASP A 494 -0.80 30.20 -3.50
C ASP A 494 -0.86 30.41 -5.04
N GLY A 495 -1.80 29.75 -5.72
CA GLY A 495 -1.87 29.67 -7.18
C GLY A 495 -0.83 28.73 -7.80
N VAL A 496 -1.17 28.11 -8.94
CA VAL A 496 -0.42 26.99 -9.55
C VAL A 496 1.10 27.17 -9.61
N TRP A 497 1.59 28.29 -10.17
CA TRP A 497 3.02 28.47 -10.39
C TRP A 497 3.81 28.67 -9.10
N ASN A 498 3.24 29.37 -8.10
CA ASN A 498 3.89 29.58 -6.82
C ASN A 498 3.94 28.28 -6.01
N THR A 499 2.84 27.52 -5.98
CA THR A 499 2.78 26.20 -5.35
C THR A 499 3.85 25.28 -5.96
N LEU A 500 3.92 25.18 -7.29
CA LEU A 500 4.91 24.33 -7.96
C LEU A 500 6.35 24.80 -7.71
N LYS A 501 6.62 26.12 -7.78
CA LYS A 501 7.95 26.67 -7.50
C LYS A 501 8.38 26.39 -6.05
N ARG A 502 7.46 26.50 -5.08
CA ARG A 502 7.70 26.20 -3.67
C ARG A 502 7.96 24.70 -3.46
N VAL A 503 7.00 23.86 -3.85
CA VAL A 503 7.01 22.41 -3.57
C VAL A 503 8.14 21.71 -4.33
N ILE A 504 8.36 22.01 -5.61
CA ILE A 504 9.43 21.38 -6.41
C ILE A 504 10.79 22.00 -6.10
N GLY A 505 10.86 23.33 -5.99
CA GLY A 505 12.11 24.07 -5.76
C GLY A 505 12.70 23.81 -4.38
N ARG A 506 11.86 23.59 -3.37
CA ARG A 506 12.25 23.31 -1.99
C ARG A 506 11.90 21.89 -1.56
N ARG A 507 11.81 20.95 -2.50
CA ARG A 507 11.55 19.54 -2.21
C ARG A 507 12.57 18.97 -1.23
N GLY A 508 12.09 18.11 -0.36
CA GLY A 508 12.89 17.48 0.67
C GLY A 508 12.16 17.36 2.00
N LEU A 509 12.70 16.51 2.85
CA LEU A 509 12.31 16.32 4.24
C LEU A 509 13.54 16.61 5.11
N ALA A 510 13.37 17.36 6.18
CA ALA A 510 14.46 17.62 7.11
C ALA A 510 14.03 17.31 8.54
N ALA A 511 15.04 16.93 9.35
CA ALA A 511 14.88 16.79 10.78
C ALA A 511 15.65 17.92 11.47
N TRP A 512 14.95 18.64 12.35
CA TRP A 512 15.50 19.68 13.18
C TRP A 512 15.46 19.23 14.63
N ARG A 513 16.61 19.27 15.30
CA ARG A 513 16.65 19.22 16.75
C ARG A 513 16.16 20.57 17.30
N VAL A 514 15.17 20.51 18.19
CA VAL A 514 14.47 21.68 18.72
C VAL A 514 14.87 21.91 20.16
N THR A 515 15.45 23.08 20.44
CA THR A 515 15.87 23.48 21.78
C THR A 515 15.37 24.87 22.12
N LYS A 516 15.38 25.23 23.40
CA LYS A 516 15.12 26.58 23.88
C LYS A 516 16.18 26.99 24.89
N SER A 517 16.41 28.30 25.04
CA SER A 517 17.20 28.79 26.16
C SER A 517 16.41 28.57 27.45
N CYS A 518 17.08 28.07 28.47
CA CYS A 518 16.53 27.98 29.81
C CYS A 518 17.42 28.81 30.73
N ASN A 519 16.78 29.51 31.66
CA ASN A 519 17.47 30.29 32.68
C ASN A 519 18.14 29.40 33.72
#